data_AF-A0A417YGS8-F1
#
_entry.id   AF-A0A417YGS8-F1
#
_cell.length_a   1.000
_cell.length_b   1.000
_cell.length_c   1.000
_cell.angle_alpha   90.00
_cell.angle_beta   90.00
_cell.angle_gamma   90.00
#
_symmetry.space_group_name_H-M   'P 1'
#
loop_
_entity.id
_entity.type
_entity.pdbx_description
1 polymer ?
#
loop_
_entity_poly.entity_id
_entity_poly.type
_entity_poly.pdbx_seq_one_letter_code
_entity_poly.pdbx_strand_id
1 'polypeptide(L)'
;MLIGPTVSVEELEKAMENKQTANKKTEDVIIGELENLYVKLGTLDKYIFEDGQRVLNEKHFKTKTLYEEKEKELEEIQNSIRFINKKLDEIQELENMKEIEFDKAKERVTLTLNDCILLGVETD
;
A
#
# COMPACT_ATOMS: atom_id res chain seq x y z
N MET A 1 -11.25 18.78 12.14
CA MET A 1 -10.19 17.75 12.19
C MET A 1 -10.44 16.89 13.40
N LEU A 2 -10.50 15.56 13.22
CA LEU A 2 -10.48 14.63 14.35
C LEU A 2 -9.02 14.46 14.77
N ILE A 3 -8.73 14.85 16.01
CA ILE A 3 -7.39 14.84 16.60
C ILE A 3 -7.11 13.39 17.04
N GLY A 4 -5.99 12.84 16.59
CA GLY A 4 -5.48 11.53 16.98
C GLY A 4 -4.47 11.62 18.14
N PRO A 5 -3.77 10.52 18.45
CA PRO A 5 -2.78 10.48 19.52
C PRO A 5 -1.59 11.41 19.25
N THR A 6 -0.96 11.83 20.35
CA THR A 6 0.36 12.45 20.33
C THR A 6 1.40 11.38 20.58
N VAL A 7 2.29 11.16 19.63
CA VAL A 7 3.36 10.14 19.68
C VAL A 7 4.73 10.81 19.60
N SER A 8 5.78 10.14 20.08
CA SER A 8 7.15 10.59 19.83
C SER A 8 7.55 10.40 18.36
N VAL A 9 8.56 11.12 17.90
CA VAL A 9 9.12 10.92 16.55
C VAL A 9 9.69 9.51 16.39
N GLU A 10 10.27 8.94 17.45
CA GLU A 10 10.76 7.56 17.48
C GLU A 10 9.62 6.54 17.32
N GLU A 11 8.50 6.74 18.04
CA GLU A 11 7.32 5.88 17.92
C GLU A 11 6.71 5.98 16.51
N LEU A 12 6.67 7.18 15.95
CA LEU A 12 6.18 7.44 14.60
C LEU A 12 7.05 6.77 13.52
N GLU A 13 8.38 6.90 13.63
CA GLU A 13 9.34 6.27 12.72
C GLU A 13 9.18 4.75 12.73
N LYS A 14 9.13 4.14 13.92
CA LYS A 14 8.94 2.69 14.07
C LYS A 14 7.59 2.22 13.50
N ALA A 15 6.52 2.98 13.72
CA ALA A 15 5.20 2.68 13.15
C ALA A 15 5.25 2.71 11.61
N MET A 16 5.90 3.73 11.03
CA MET A 16 6.08 3.87 9.60
C MET A 16 6.93 2.75 8.99
N GLU A 17 8.03 2.34 9.63
CA GLU A 17 8.86 1.21 9.18
C GLU A 17 8.09 -0.12 9.19
N ASN A 18 7.33 -0.36 10.25
CA ASN A 18 6.46 -1.54 10.35
C ASN A 18 5.40 -1.52 9.24
N LYS A 19 4.76 -0.37 9.01
CA LYS A 19 3.75 -0.20 7.96
C LYS A 19 4.35 -0.36 6.57
N GLN A 20 5.53 0.20 6.31
CA GLN A 20 6.25 0.02 5.05
C GLN A 20 6.55 -1.45 4.79
N THR A 21 7.00 -2.19 5.81
CA THR A 21 7.29 -3.62 5.73
C THR A 21 6.03 -4.43 5.44
N ALA A 22 4.90 -4.11 6.10
CA ALA A 22 3.62 -4.74 5.84
C ALA A 22 3.11 -4.45 4.42
N ASN A 23 3.24 -3.20 3.96
CA ASN A 23 2.84 -2.81 2.61
C ASN A 23 3.68 -3.52 1.55
N LYS A 24 5.00 -3.65 1.72
CA LYS A 24 5.87 -4.41 0.79
C LYS A 24 5.48 -5.88 0.70
N LYS A 25 5.18 -6.53 1.83
CA LYS A 25 4.66 -7.91 1.81
C LYS A 25 3.33 -8.02 1.07
N THR A 26 2.46 -7.01 1.24
CA THR A 26 1.17 -6.97 0.54
C THR A 26 1.37 -6.75 -0.96
N GLU A 27 2.30 -5.87 -1.35
CA GLU A 27 2.72 -5.65 -2.73
C GLU A 27 3.19 -6.96 -3.39
N ASP A 28 4.10 -7.70 -2.74
CA ASP A 28 4.59 -8.98 -3.26
C ASP A 28 3.46 -10.00 -3.48
N VAL A 29 2.50 -10.06 -2.55
CA VAL A 29 1.32 -10.93 -2.68
C VAL A 29 0.46 -10.52 -3.87
N ILE A 30 0.16 -9.23 -4.02
CA ILE A 30 -0.66 -8.71 -5.13
C ILE A 30 0.03 -8.95 -6.47
N ILE A 31 1.34 -8.76 -6.56
CA ILE A 31 2.14 -9.07 -7.76
C ILE A 31 1.98 -10.55 -8.12
N GLY A 32 2.14 -11.45 -7.15
CA GLY A 32 1.94 -12.88 -7.38
C GLY A 32 0.50 -13.23 -7.82
N GLU A 33 -0.52 -12.56 -7.28
CA GLU A 33 -1.91 -12.71 -7.72
C GLU A 33 -2.10 -12.23 -9.17
N LEU A 34 -1.53 -11.07 -9.52
CA LEU A 34 -1.57 -10.51 -10.87
C LEU A 34 -0.89 -11.40 -11.90
N GLU A 35 0.29 -11.95 -11.58
CA GLU A 35 0.98 -12.91 -12.45
C GLU A 35 0.11 -14.14 -12.73
N ASN A 36 -0.53 -14.69 -11.69
CA ASN A 36 -1.44 -15.82 -11.83
C ASN A 36 -2.68 -15.47 -12.68
N LEU A 37 -3.25 -14.27 -12.50
CA LEU A 37 -4.39 -13.80 -13.29
C LEU A 37 -4.00 -13.55 -14.74
N TYR A 38 -2.81 -13.00 -15.00
CA TYR A 38 -2.28 -12.79 -16.34
C TYR A 38 -2.09 -14.12 -17.09
N VAL A 39 -1.50 -15.12 -16.44
CA VAL A 39 -1.39 -16.47 -17.00
C VAL A 39 -2.77 -17.05 -17.29
N LYS A 40 -3.73 -16.95 -16.35
CA LYS A 40 -5.11 -17.42 -16.56
C LYS A 40 -5.76 -16.74 -17.77
N LEU A 41 -5.62 -15.42 -17.91
CA LEU A 41 -6.14 -14.67 -19.06
C LEU A 41 -5.53 -15.14 -20.38
N GLY A 42 -4.24 -15.45 -20.40
CA GLY A 42 -3.56 -16.00 -21.57
C GLY A 42 -4.07 -17.39 -22.00
N THR A 43 -4.61 -18.17 -21.05
CA THR A 43 -5.20 -19.50 -21.33
C THR A 43 -6.68 -19.47 -21.68
N LEU A 44 -7.39 -18.38 -21.35
CA LEU A 44 -8.83 -18.27 -21.57
C LEU A 44 -9.12 -17.56 -22.88
N ASP A 45 -9.69 -18.29 -23.83
CA ASP A 45 -10.21 -17.68 -25.06
C ASP A 45 -11.29 -16.64 -24.74
N LYS A 46 -11.23 -15.50 -25.43
CA LYS A 46 -12.24 -14.42 -25.27
C LYS A 46 -13.64 -14.86 -25.69
N TYR A 47 -13.72 -15.85 -26.59
CA TYR A 47 -14.97 -16.40 -27.10
C TYR A 47 -14.90 -17.93 -27.03
N ILE A 48 -16.03 -18.54 -26.71
CA ILE A 48 -16.21 -19.99 -26.74
C ILE A 48 -17.37 -20.35 -27.66
N PHE A 49 -17.46 -21.62 -28.06
CA PHE A 49 -18.61 -22.12 -28.80
C PHE A 49 -19.54 -22.87 -27.85
N GLU A 50 -20.75 -22.36 -27.69
CA GLU A 50 -21.84 -23.00 -26.95
C GLU A 50 -23.02 -23.18 -27.92
N ASP A 51 -23.57 -24.38 -27.98
CA ASP A 51 -24.69 -24.73 -28.89
C ASP A 51 -24.47 -24.34 -30.36
N GLY A 52 -23.22 -24.45 -30.83
CA GLY A 52 -22.82 -24.09 -32.20
C GLY A 52 -22.75 -22.59 -32.48
N GLN A 53 -22.98 -21.74 -31.48
CA GLN A 53 -22.84 -20.30 -31.57
C GLN A 53 -21.58 -19.81 -30.87
N ARG A 54 -20.94 -18.80 -31.44
CA ARG A 54 -19.81 -18.12 -30.81
C ARG A 54 -20.35 -17.15 -29.76
N VAL A 55 -20.10 -17.44 -28.49
CA VAL A 55 -20.50 -16.62 -27.35
C VAL A 55 -19.29 -16.04 -26.63
N LEU A 56 -19.51 -15.00 -25.82
CA LEU A 56 -18.47 -14.41 -24.99
C LEU A 56 -18.12 -15.35 -23.84
N ASN A 57 -16.83 -15.56 -23.58
CA ASN A 57 -16.39 -16.38 -22.46
C ASN A 57 -16.48 -15.57 -21.16
N GLU A 58 -17.52 -15.80 -20.37
CA GLU A 58 -17.70 -15.11 -19.08
C GLU A 58 -16.49 -15.23 -18.16
N LYS A 59 -15.79 -16.38 -18.16
CA LYS A 59 -14.61 -16.60 -17.32
C LYS A 59 -13.47 -15.66 -17.72
N HIS A 60 -13.29 -15.41 -19.01
CA HIS A 60 -12.29 -14.46 -19.51
C HIS A 60 -12.60 -13.05 -18.98
N PHE A 61 -13.85 -12.60 -19.10
CA PHE A 61 -14.24 -11.26 -18.64
C PHE A 61 -14.16 -11.09 -17.13
N LYS A 62 -14.64 -12.08 -16.36
CA LYS A 62 -14.53 -12.07 -14.89
C LYS A 62 -13.08 -12.03 -14.43
N THR A 63 -12.21 -12.81 -15.06
CA THR A 63 -10.76 -12.81 -14.75
C THR A 63 -10.13 -11.46 -15.11
N LYS A 64 -10.55 -10.83 -16.21
CA LYS A 64 -10.03 -9.52 -16.65
C LYS A 64 -10.42 -8.41 -15.66
N THR A 65 -11.67 -8.39 -15.22
CA THR A 65 -12.14 -7.41 -14.23
C THR A 65 -11.37 -7.57 -12.91
N LEU A 66 -11.18 -8.82 -12.44
CA LEU A 66 -10.40 -9.07 -11.23
C LEU A 66 -8.93 -8.62 -11.37
N TYR A 67 -8.35 -8.82 -12.55
CA TYR A 67 -7.00 -8.34 -12.85
C TYR A 67 -6.93 -6.80 -12.76
N GLU A 68 -7.88 -6.08 -13.37
CA GLU A 68 -7.95 -4.61 -13.32
C GLU A 68 -8.17 -4.08 -11.89
N GLU A 69 -8.96 -4.77 -11.07
CA GLU A 69 -9.15 -4.44 -9.64
C GLU A 69 -7.85 -4.61 -8.86
N LYS A 70 -7.11 -5.69 -9.11
CA LYS A 70 -5.82 -5.96 -8.47
C LYS A 70 -4.72 -5.00 -8.91
N GLU A 71 -4.73 -4.52 -10.15
CA GLU A 71 -3.81 -3.47 -10.61
C GLU A 71 -4.05 -2.15 -9.86
N LYS A 72 -5.31 -1.80 -9.60
CA LYS A 72 -5.63 -0.60 -8.78
C LYS A 72 -5.18 -0.76 -7.34
N GLU A 73 -5.43 -1.93 -6.74
CA GLU A 73 -4.95 -2.24 -5.39
C GLU A 73 -3.42 -2.13 -5.29
N LEU A 74 -2.70 -2.62 -6.30
CA LEU A 74 -1.25 -2.48 -6.40
C LEU A 74 -0.82 -1.01 -6.44
N GLU A 75 -1.47 -0.19 -7.28
CA GLU A 75 -1.17 1.23 -7.39
C GLU A 75 -1.38 1.97 -6.05
N GLU A 76 -2.46 1.66 -5.33
CA GLU A 76 -2.74 2.23 -4.01
C GLU A 76 -1.65 1.87 -2.99
N ILE A 77 -1.22 0.60 -2.95
CA ILE A 77 -0.15 0.15 -2.07
C ILE A 77 1.19 0.81 -2.42
N GLN A 78 1.53 0.92 -3.71
CA GLN A 78 2.76 1.57 -4.17
C GLN A 78 2.77 3.06 -3.82
N ASN A 79 1.63 3.74 -3.95
CA ASN A 79 1.48 5.13 -3.52
C ASN A 79 1.66 5.27 -2.00
N SER A 80 1.11 4.34 -1.21
CA SER A 80 1.30 4.31 0.24
C SER A 80 2.77 4.11 0.62
N ILE A 81 3.48 3.17 -0.03
CA ILE A 81 4.92 2.95 0.19
C ILE A 81 5.71 4.22 -0.14
N ARG A 82 5.44 4.85 -1.29
CA ARG A 82 6.13 6.09 -1.70
C ARG A 82 5.90 7.22 -0.70
N PHE A 83 4.67 7.36 -0.19
CA PHE A 83 4.33 8.34 0.83
C PHE A 83 5.10 8.11 2.13
N ILE A 84 5.12 6.87 2.62
CA ILE A 84 5.83 6.50 3.85
C ILE A 84 7.35 6.73 3.70
N ASN A 85 7.94 6.32 2.57
CA ASN A 85 9.37 6.54 2.31
C ASN A 85 9.72 8.02 2.37
N LYS A 86 8.92 8.87 1.71
CA LYS A 86 9.13 10.32 1.76
C LYS A 86 9.08 10.84 3.21
N LYS A 87 8.20 10.32 4.06
CA LYS A 87 8.10 10.74 5.47
C LYS A 87 9.27 10.25 6.32
N LEU A 88 9.77 9.06 6.06
CA LEU A 88 11.00 8.55 6.69
C LEU A 88 12.21 9.40 6.27
N ASP A 89 12.32 9.75 4.98
CA ASP A 89 13.38 10.62 4.46
C ASP A 89 13.32 12.01 5.13
N GLU A 90 12.12 12.59 5.30
CA GLU A 90 11.93 13.86 6.02
C GLU A 90 12.42 13.79 7.48
N ILE A 91 12.18 12.68 8.20
CA ILE A 91 12.70 12.47 9.56
C ILE A 91 14.23 12.37 9.55
N GLN A 92 14.79 11.60 8.61
CA GLN A 92 16.22 11.43 8.48
C GLN A 92 16.95 12.74 8.13
N GLU A 93 16.34 13.58 7.28
CA GLU A 93 16.85 14.92 6.99
C GLU A 93 16.86 15.82 8.24
N LEU A 94 15.83 15.76 9.07
CA LEU A 94 15.78 16.51 10.34
C LEU A 94 16.89 16.10 11.32
N GLU A 95 17.27 14.82 11.33
CA GLU A 95 18.42 14.33 12.08
C GLU A 95 19.74 14.86 11.51
N ASN A 96 19.89 14.81 10.19
CA ASN A 96 21.13 15.18 9.50
C ASN A 96 21.37 16.70 9.48
N MET A 97 20.32 17.53 9.51
CA MET A 97 20.43 18.99 9.47
C MET A 97 20.93 19.62 10.78
N LYS A 98 21.16 18.83 11.83
CA LYS A 98 21.24 19.38 13.18
C LYS A 98 22.64 19.36 13.81
N GLU A 99 23.23 20.55 13.77
CA GLU A 99 24.13 21.12 14.79
C GLU A 99 23.43 21.36 16.15
N ILE A 100 22.20 20.83 16.38
CA ILE A 100 21.34 21.05 17.55
C ILE A 100 20.84 19.68 18.03
N GLU A 101 20.90 19.34 19.33
CA GLU A 101 20.35 18.08 19.86
C GLU A 101 18.89 17.85 19.38
N PHE A 102 18.68 16.85 18.51
CA PHE A 102 17.36 16.31 18.20
C PHE A 102 17.23 14.95 18.86
N ASP A 103 16.39 14.89 19.88
CA ASP A 103 16.11 13.66 20.59
C ASP A 103 14.73 13.14 20.15
N LYS A 104 14.72 12.16 19.24
CA LYS A 104 13.49 11.55 18.70
C LYS A 104 12.55 11.01 19.77
N ALA A 105 13.08 10.64 20.93
CA ALA A 105 12.28 10.14 22.04
C ALA A 105 11.52 11.26 22.77
N LYS A 106 12.00 12.51 22.70
CA LYS A 106 11.41 13.67 23.36
C LYS A 106 10.49 14.46 22.45
N GLU A 107 10.80 14.53 21.16
CA GLU A 107 9.99 15.34 20.24
C GLU A 107 8.69 14.64 19.93
N ARG A 108 7.59 15.39 20.05
CA ARG A 108 6.23 14.86 19.98
C ARG A 108 5.45 15.49 18.84
N VAL A 109 4.71 14.65 18.14
CA VAL A 109 3.85 15.04 17.02
C VAL A 109 2.43 14.58 17.31
N THR A 110 1.48 15.48 17.12
CA THR A 110 0.04 15.14 17.21
C THR A 110 -0.47 14.85 15.82
N LEU A 111 -0.99 13.64 15.64
CA LEU A 111 -1.47 13.17 14.34
C LEU A 111 -2.97 13.42 14.21
N THR A 112 -3.45 13.50 12.97
CA THR A 112 -4.89 13.30 12.73
C THR A 112 -5.20 11.81 12.65
N LEU A 113 -6.46 11.43 12.87
CA LEU A 113 -6.86 10.03 12.68
C LEU A 113 -6.55 9.48 11.28
N ASN A 114 -6.60 10.35 10.26
CA ASN A 114 -6.25 9.96 8.90
C ASN A 114 -4.74 9.68 8.77
N ASP A 115 -3.90 10.51 9.40
CA ASP A 115 -2.46 10.29 9.41
C ASP A 115 -2.10 9.01 10.16
N CYS A 116 -2.82 8.68 11.23
CA CYS A 116 -2.63 7.41 11.94
C CYS A 116 -2.82 6.20 11.01
N ILE A 117 -3.88 6.20 10.19
CA ILE A 117 -4.14 5.13 9.22
C ILE A 117 -3.04 5.05 8.17
N LEU A 118 -2.63 6.20 7.62
CA LEU A 118 -1.63 6.27 6.54
C LEU A 118 -0.23 5.89 7.01
N LEU A 119 0.14 6.28 8.24
CA LEU A 119 1.47 6.08 8.81
C LEU A 119 1.57 4.79 9.65
N GLY A 120 0.44 4.11 9.89
CA GLY A 120 0.38 2.85 10.64
C GLY A 120 0.49 3.02 12.15
N VAL A 121 0.04 4.16 12.68
CA VAL A 121 -0.02 4.42 14.12
C VAL A 121 -1.33 3.85 14.66
N GLU A 122 -1.23 2.95 15.64
CA GLU A 122 -2.39 2.38 16.32
C GLU A 122 -3.04 3.44 17.23
N THR A 123 -4.36 3.57 17.14
CA THR A 123 -5.16 4.45 17.99
C THR A 123 -5.99 3.58 18.92
N ASP A 124 -5.65 3.56 20.21
CA ASP A 124 -6.46 2.93 21.26
C ASP A 124 -7.80 3.65 21.47
#